data_AF-A0A833ATV4-F1
#
_entry.id   AF-A0A833ATV4-F1
#
_cell.length_a   1.000
_cell.length_b   1.000
_cell.length_c   1.000
_cell.angle_alpha   90.00
_cell.angle_beta   90.00
_cell.angle_gamma   90.00
#
_symmetry.space_group_name_H-M   'P 1'
#
loop_
_entity.id
_entity.type
_entity.pdbx_description
1 polymer ?
#
loop_
_entity_poly.entity_id
_entity_poly.type
_entity_poly.pdbx_seq_one_letter_code
_entity_poly.pdbx_strand_id
1 'polypeptide(L)'
;VLLNAQQRNATKRTKENIEKHWTRIVNSYAHNLDTENDGIIESSLVCVLQLKVNFPYKNMAQLQDKVDELVLGGQTENVRYKAFLVATFLKKAEWLQDFEYLHNIRENVYEQNVPVFDDLTKVMLAKVIRKGKTSVAAQ
;
A
#
# COMPACT_ATOMS: atom_id res chain seq x y z
N VAL A 1 -20.72 -30.24 3.36
CA VAL A 1 -19.74 -30.18 2.24
C VAL A 1 -19.87 -28.88 1.42
N LEU A 2 -21.08 -28.47 1.00
CA LEU A 2 -21.30 -27.22 0.23
C LEU A 2 -20.91 -25.93 0.97
N LEU A 3 -21.16 -25.84 2.28
CA LEU A 3 -20.78 -24.68 3.11
C LEU A 3 -19.26 -24.43 3.10
N ASN A 4 -18.46 -25.51 3.14
CA ASN A 4 -17.01 -25.43 3.10
C ASN A 4 -16.50 -25.00 1.71
N ALA A 5 -17.19 -25.36 0.64
CA ALA A 5 -16.83 -24.95 -0.72
C ALA A 5 -17.16 -23.46 -0.97
N GLN A 6 -18.30 -22.97 -0.47
CA GLN A 6 -18.68 -21.55 -0.55
C GLN A 6 -17.73 -20.66 0.27
N GLN A 7 -17.36 -21.07 1.48
CA GLN A 7 -16.39 -20.35 2.30
C GLN A 7 -15.01 -20.29 1.63
N ARG A 8 -14.52 -21.41 1.07
CA ARG A 8 -13.25 -21.45 0.32
C ARG A 8 -13.26 -20.50 -0.89
N ASN A 9 -14.37 -20.47 -1.64
CA ASN A 9 -14.51 -19.57 -2.79
C ASN A 9 -14.57 -18.09 -2.37
N ALA A 10 -15.24 -17.76 -1.26
CA ALA A 10 -15.26 -16.41 -0.72
C ALA A 10 -13.87 -15.95 -0.26
N THR A 11 -13.15 -16.78 0.49
CA THR A 11 -11.77 -16.48 0.92
C THR A 11 -10.83 -16.30 -0.26
N LYS A 12 -10.95 -17.15 -1.30
CA LYS A 12 -10.15 -17.04 -2.52
C LYS A 12 -10.39 -15.69 -3.22
N ARG A 13 -11.66 -15.31 -3.43
CA ARG A 13 -12.03 -14.02 -4.05
C ARG A 13 -11.53 -12.83 -3.24
N THR A 14 -11.60 -12.89 -1.91
CA THR A 14 -11.09 -11.82 -1.05
C THR A 14 -9.57 -11.65 -1.21
N LYS A 15 -8.82 -12.76 -1.19
CA LYS A 15 -7.36 -12.73 -1.42
C LYS A 15 -7.00 -12.15 -2.79
N GLU A 16 -7.70 -12.56 -3.85
CA GLU A 16 -7.50 -12.04 -5.20
C GLU A 16 -7.75 -10.52 -5.28
N ASN A 17 -8.80 -10.03 -4.61
CA ASN A 17 -9.11 -8.61 -4.59
C ASN A 17 -8.05 -7.78 -3.85
N ILE A 18 -7.56 -8.29 -2.71
CA ILE A 18 -6.49 -7.64 -1.94
C ILE A 18 -5.22 -7.56 -2.79
N GLU A 19 -4.84 -8.64 -3.46
CA GLU A 19 -3.63 -8.66 -4.27
C GLU A 19 -3.73 -7.75 -5.50
N LYS A 20 -4.90 -7.72 -6.13
CA LYS A 20 -5.18 -6.77 -7.22
C LYS A 20 -5.11 -5.32 -6.75
N HIS A 21 -5.62 -5.03 -5.55
CA HIS A 21 -5.56 -3.69 -4.97
C HIS A 21 -4.11 -3.30 -4.64
N TRP A 22 -3.36 -4.20 -4.02
CA TRP A 22 -1.93 -4.03 -3.75
C TRP A 22 -1.15 -3.68 -5.02
N THR A 23 -1.32 -4.49 -6.07
CA THR A 23 -0.67 -4.29 -7.36
C THR A 23 -0.96 -2.91 -7.94
N ARG A 24 -2.20 -2.43 -7.82
CA ARG A 24 -2.57 -1.08 -8.29
C ARG A 24 -1.86 0.03 -7.52
N ILE A 25 -1.78 -0.10 -6.20
CA ILE A 25 -1.08 0.87 -5.35
C ILE A 25 0.40 0.95 -5.74
N VAL A 26 1.07 -0.21 -5.82
CA VAL A 26 2.48 -0.31 -6.20
C VAL A 26 2.73 0.31 -7.57
N ASN A 27 1.92 -0.05 -8.57
CA ASN A 27 2.06 0.51 -9.93
C ASN A 27 1.83 2.01 -9.97
N SER A 28 0.89 2.54 -9.18
CA SER A 28 0.64 3.98 -9.12
C SER A 28 1.85 4.74 -8.60
N TYR A 29 2.47 4.27 -7.52
CA TYR A 29 3.66 4.94 -6.97
C TYR A 29 4.88 4.74 -7.86
N ALA A 30 5.07 3.56 -8.45
CA ALA A 30 6.13 3.34 -9.43
C ALA A 30 6.03 4.33 -10.60
N HIS A 31 4.82 4.54 -11.14
CA HIS A 31 4.59 5.52 -12.19
C HIS A 31 4.91 6.95 -11.75
N ASN A 32 4.52 7.33 -10.54
CA ASN A 32 4.81 8.67 -10.02
C ASN A 32 6.32 8.94 -9.83
N LEU A 33 7.08 7.90 -9.43
CA LEU A 33 8.53 7.99 -9.27
C LEU A 33 9.28 8.13 -10.60
N ASP A 34 8.64 7.76 -11.72
CA ASP A 34 9.17 7.91 -13.08
C ASP A 34 8.85 9.28 -13.72
N THR A 35 8.13 10.16 -13.02
CA THR A 35 7.79 11.49 -13.56
C THR A 35 8.96 12.45 -13.45
N GLU A 36 8.97 13.51 -14.27
CA GLU A 36 9.97 14.59 -14.18
C GLU A 36 9.59 15.67 -13.14
N ASN A 37 8.49 15.47 -12.40
CA ASN A 37 8.01 16.44 -11.42
C ASN A 37 8.52 16.09 -10.03
N ASP A 38 9.54 16.81 -9.57
CA ASP A 38 10.15 16.63 -8.24
C ASP A 38 9.12 16.62 -7.10
N GLY A 39 8.08 17.47 -7.13
CA GLY A 39 7.04 17.48 -6.09
C GLY A 39 6.25 16.18 -6.03
N ILE A 40 5.95 15.57 -7.19
CA ILE A 40 5.28 14.26 -7.27
C ILE A 40 6.21 13.15 -6.79
N ILE A 41 7.47 13.18 -7.21
CA ILE A 41 8.49 12.20 -6.79
C ILE A 41 8.66 12.24 -5.27
N GLU A 42 8.89 13.42 -4.70
CA GLU A 42 9.11 13.61 -3.27
C GLU A 42 7.91 13.15 -2.43
N SER A 43 6.69 13.51 -2.83
CA SER A 43 5.47 13.04 -2.16
C SER A 43 5.32 11.52 -2.25
N SER A 44 5.65 10.94 -3.41
CA SER A 44 5.57 9.49 -3.63
C SER A 44 6.59 8.73 -2.80
N LEU A 45 7.82 9.26 -2.64
CA LEU A 45 8.83 8.70 -1.75
C LEU A 45 8.34 8.61 -0.30
N VAL A 46 7.64 9.64 0.19
CA VAL A 46 7.02 9.62 1.53
C VAL A 46 5.94 8.53 1.62
N CYS A 47 5.08 8.42 0.62
CA CYS A 47 4.05 7.38 0.59
C CYS A 47 4.65 5.95 0.52
N VAL A 48 5.72 5.75 -0.25
CA VAL A 48 6.43 4.45 -0.33
C VAL A 48 7.01 4.07 1.03
N LEU A 49 7.60 5.03 1.76
CA LEU A 49 8.06 4.80 3.12
C LEU A 49 6.92 4.39 4.05
N GLN A 50 5.80 5.12 4.03
CA GLN A 50 4.62 4.80 4.82
C GLN A 50 4.05 3.42 4.49
N LEU A 51 4.03 3.03 3.21
CA LEU A 51 3.61 1.69 2.80
C LEU A 51 4.49 0.63 3.45
N LYS A 52 5.83 0.80 3.45
CA LYS A 52 6.74 -0.20 4.02
C LYS A 52 6.57 -0.32 5.52
N VAL A 53 6.38 0.80 6.22
CA VAL A 53 6.11 0.82 7.66
C VAL A 53 4.80 0.10 7.99
N ASN A 54 3.73 0.35 7.23
CA ASN A 54 2.43 -0.25 7.48
C ASN A 54 2.32 -1.73 7.04
N PHE A 55 3.10 -2.11 6.03
CA PHE A 55 3.08 -3.45 5.42
C PHE A 55 4.51 -4.01 5.25
N PRO A 56 5.26 -4.26 6.33
CA PRO A 56 6.68 -4.60 6.26
C PRO A 56 6.96 -5.90 5.50
N TYR A 57 6.03 -6.86 5.56
CA TYR A 57 6.14 -8.17 4.91
C TYR A 57 5.71 -8.20 3.45
N LYS A 58 5.12 -7.11 2.93
CA LYS A 58 4.70 -7.09 1.53
C LYS A 58 5.90 -6.90 0.61
N ASN A 59 5.87 -7.58 -0.52
CA ASN A 59 6.88 -7.43 -1.56
C ASN A 59 6.79 -6.02 -2.17
N MET A 60 7.92 -5.32 -2.18
CA MET A 60 8.09 -3.97 -2.74
C MET A 60 9.25 -3.90 -3.74
N ALA A 61 9.70 -5.03 -4.31
CA ALA A 61 10.84 -5.07 -5.22
C ALA A 61 10.76 -4.01 -6.33
N GLN A 62 9.60 -3.89 -7.00
CA GLN A 62 9.40 -2.87 -8.03
C GLN A 62 9.60 -1.43 -7.53
N LEU A 63 9.11 -1.10 -6.33
CA LEU A 63 9.32 0.24 -5.75
C LEU A 63 10.76 0.41 -5.28
N GLN A 64 11.38 -0.64 -4.77
CA GLN A 64 12.80 -0.62 -4.40
C GLN A 64 13.67 -0.30 -5.60
N ASP A 65 13.43 -0.94 -6.75
CA ASP A 65 14.19 -0.70 -7.98
C ASP A 65 14.05 0.75 -8.43
N LYS A 66 12.81 1.29 -8.43
CA LYS A 66 12.55 2.71 -8.76
C LYS A 66 13.19 3.70 -7.79
N VAL A 67 13.18 3.39 -6.50
CA VAL A 67 13.84 4.24 -5.51
C VAL A 67 15.36 4.19 -5.68
N ASP A 68 15.94 3.01 -5.93
CA ASP A 68 17.38 2.87 -6.16
C ASP A 68 17.83 3.60 -7.44
N GLU A 69 17.02 3.61 -8.51
CA GLU A 69 17.24 4.44 -9.70
C GLU A 69 17.32 5.94 -9.33
N LEU A 70 16.39 6.43 -8.50
CA LEU A 70 16.36 7.83 -8.05
C LEU A 70 17.53 8.19 -7.13
N VAL A 71 18.10 7.25 -6.37
CA VAL A 71 19.31 7.50 -5.56
C VAL A 71 20.47 7.94 -6.45
N LEU A 72 20.64 7.26 -7.59
CA LEU A 72 21.75 7.49 -8.51
C LEU A 72 21.46 8.58 -9.55
N GLY A 73 20.22 8.63 -10.04
CA GLY A 73 19.81 9.42 -11.20
C GLY A 73 18.75 10.48 -10.95
N GLY A 74 18.31 10.69 -9.71
CA GLY A 74 17.35 11.75 -9.38
C GLY A 74 17.87 13.12 -9.81
N GLN A 75 17.01 13.97 -10.37
CA GLN A 75 17.41 15.24 -10.99
C GLN A 75 18.03 16.22 -9.99
N THR A 76 17.46 16.30 -8.79
CA THR A 76 17.93 17.20 -7.73
C THR A 76 18.58 16.46 -6.57
N GLU A 77 19.47 17.14 -5.85
CA GLU A 77 20.10 16.61 -4.63
C GLU A 77 19.06 16.23 -3.58
N ASN A 78 17.97 16.99 -3.48
CA ASN A 78 16.88 16.73 -2.54
C ASN A 78 16.18 15.40 -2.85
N VAL A 79 15.85 15.14 -4.14
CA VAL A 79 15.27 13.87 -4.58
C VAL A 79 16.23 12.71 -4.29
N ARG A 80 17.51 12.84 -4.65
CA ARG A 80 18.52 11.78 -4.40
C ARG A 80 18.67 11.46 -2.92
N TYR A 81 18.74 12.49 -2.07
CA TYR A 81 18.85 12.32 -0.62
C TYR A 81 17.61 11.64 -0.02
N LYS A 82 16.41 12.08 -0.38
CA LYS A 82 15.15 11.46 0.08
C LYS A 82 15.04 10.01 -0.42
N ALA A 83 15.39 9.74 -1.67
CA ALA A 83 15.41 8.40 -2.22
C ALA A 83 16.40 7.51 -1.45
N PHE A 84 17.57 8.01 -1.07
CA PHE A 84 18.56 7.26 -0.28
C PHE A 84 18.00 6.85 1.09
N LEU A 85 17.31 7.77 1.78
CA LEU A 85 16.63 7.46 3.03
C LEU A 85 15.58 6.37 2.81
N VAL A 86 14.69 6.52 1.84
CA VAL A 86 13.64 5.53 1.57
C VAL A 86 14.21 4.18 1.18
N ALA A 87 15.24 4.12 0.32
CA ALA A 87 15.92 2.88 -0.07
C ALA A 87 16.50 2.15 1.15
N THR A 88 17.09 2.90 2.08
CA THR A 88 17.64 2.34 3.31
C THR A 88 16.54 1.69 4.15
N PHE A 89 15.39 2.36 4.29
CA PHE A 89 14.24 1.83 5.01
C PHE A 89 13.63 0.61 4.33
N LEU A 90 13.48 0.61 3.00
CA LEU A 90 12.94 -0.53 2.28
C LEU A 90 13.77 -1.81 2.46
N LYS A 91 15.11 -1.68 2.53
CA LYS A 91 16.06 -2.78 2.75
C LYS A 91 16.13 -3.26 4.21
N LYS A 92 15.90 -2.36 5.18
CA LYS A 92 16.16 -2.61 6.61
C LYS A 92 14.93 -2.55 7.51
N ALA A 93 13.73 -2.40 6.95
CA ALA A 93 12.49 -2.20 7.71
C ALA A 93 12.12 -3.36 8.65
N GLU A 94 12.76 -4.53 8.53
CA GLU A 94 12.62 -5.62 9.50
C GLU A 94 13.09 -5.17 10.91
N TRP A 95 14.10 -4.31 10.99
CA TRP A 95 14.65 -3.82 12.27
C TRP A 95 13.75 -2.77 12.95
N LEU A 96 12.79 -2.21 12.22
CA LEU A 96 11.82 -1.26 12.77
C LEU A 96 10.73 -1.95 13.58
N GLN A 97 10.60 -3.28 13.46
CA GLN A 97 9.66 -4.06 14.27
C GLN A 97 10.11 -4.16 15.74
N ASP A 98 11.42 -4.04 15.99
CA ASP A 98 12.01 -4.07 17.33
C ASP A 98 11.87 -2.72 18.05
N PHE A 99 11.47 -1.66 17.35
CA PHE A 99 11.19 -0.36 17.96
C PHE A 99 9.75 -0.32 18.47
N GLU A 100 9.55 -0.68 19.73
CA GLU A 100 8.31 -0.51 20.51
C GLU A 100 7.71 0.91 20.36
N TYR A 101 8.57 1.91 20.13
CA TYR A 101 8.23 3.29 19.83
C TYR A 101 7.38 3.50 18.56
N LEU A 102 7.63 2.73 17.49
CA LEU A 102 6.84 2.84 16.25
C LEU A 102 5.47 2.18 16.39
N HIS A 103 5.31 1.22 17.30
CA HIS A 103 4.02 0.62 17.61
C HIS A 103 3.06 1.65 18.22
N ASN A 104 3.56 2.49 19.13
CA ASN A 104 2.80 3.60 19.72
C ASN A 104 2.47 4.71 18.70
N ILE A 105 3.38 5.04 17.78
CA ILE A 105 3.09 6.00 16.70
C ILE A 105 2.04 5.42 15.74
N ARG A 106 2.15 4.13 15.41
CA ARG A 106 1.21 3.45 14.52
C ARG A 106 -0.20 3.43 15.10
N GLU A 107 -0.38 3.16 16.39
CA GLU A 107 -1.70 3.24 17.04
C GLU A 107 -2.25 4.66 17.03
N ASN A 108 -1.45 5.67 17.38
CA ASN A 108 -1.89 7.07 17.35
C ASN A 108 -2.23 7.58 15.94
N VAL A 109 -1.47 7.18 14.92
CA VAL A 109 -1.72 7.59 13.52
C VAL A 109 -2.85 6.79 12.89
N TYR A 110 -3.00 5.50 13.22
CA TYR A 110 -4.16 4.72 12.80
C TYR A 110 -5.43 5.28 13.41
N GLU A 111 -5.47 5.52 14.73
CA GLU A 111 -6.65 6.05 15.43
C GLU A 111 -7.11 7.42 14.89
N GLN A 112 -6.16 8.28 14.52
CA GLN A 112 -6.49 9.58 13.93
C GLN A 112 -6.93 9.51 12.45
N ASN A 113 -6.55 8.46 11.72
CA ASN A 113 -6.87 8.29 10.29
C ASN A 113 -7.87 7.16 9.98
N VAL A 114 -8.40 6.46 11.00
CA VAL A 114 -9.48 5.46 10.85
C VAL A 114 -10.63 5.99 9.99
N PRO A 115 -11.12 7.25 10.10
CA PRO A 115 -12.26 7.68 9.31
C PRO A 115 -12.05 7.52 7.80
N VAL A 116 -10.82 7.74 7.30
CA VAL A 116 -10.51 7.71 5.87
C VAL A 116 -10.39 6.28 5.34
N PHE A 117 -9.76 5.38 6.10
CA PHE A 117 -9.59 3.99 5.70
C PHE A 117 -10.83 3.13 5.94
N ASP A 118 -11.60 3.45 6.98
CA ASP A 118 -12.84 2.77 7.32
C ASP A 118 -13.97 3.19 6.36
N ASP A 119 -13.98 4.44 5.88
CA ASP A 119 -14.87 4.85 4.78
C ASP A 119 -14.51 4.18 3.46
N LEU A 120 -13.24 4.03 3.11
CA LEU A 120 -12.85 3.29 1.90
C LEU A 120 -13.28 1.83 1.97
N THR A 121 -13.15 1.20 3.13
CA THR A 121 -13.53 -0.20 3.34
C THR A 121 -15.05 -0.36 3.40
N LYS A 122 -15.78 0.55 4.04
CA LYS A 122 -17.26 0.60 4.05
C LYS A 122 -17.84 0.93 2.68
N VAL A 123 -17.25 1.85 1.91
CA VAL A 123 -17.66 2.16 0.53
C VAL A 123 -17.40 0.97 -0.37
N MET A 124 -16.26 0.29 -0.24
CA MET A 124 -15.98 -0.92 -1.01
C MET A 124 -16.92 -2.08 -0.62
N LEU A 125 -17.18 -2.31 0.67
CA LEU A 125 -18.13 -3.31 1.14
C LEU A 125 -19.57 -2.98 0.73
N ALA A 126 -20.02 -1.73 0.85
CA ALA A 126 -21.36 -1.30 0.45
C ALA A 126 -21.58 -1.44 -1.06
N LYS A 127 -20.55 -1.17 -1.89
CA LYS A 127 -20.62 -1.32 -3.35
C LYS A 127 -20.66 -2.80 -3.76
N VAL A 128 -19.97 -3.67 -3.03
CA VAL A 128 -20.03 -5.14 -3.22
C VAL A 128 -21.39 -5.69 -2.78
N ILE A 129 -21.95 -5.24 -1.66
CA ILE A 129 -23.26 -5.66 -1.17
C ILE A 129 -24.39 -5.19 -2.10
N ARG A 130 -24.33 -3.95 -2.63
CA ARG A 130 -25.33 -3.47 -3.60
C ARG A 130 -25.30 -4.26 -4.91
N LYS A 131 -24.11 -4.58 -5.45
CA LYS A 131 -23.98 -5.41 -6.65
C LYS A 131 -24.42 -6.86 -6.43
N GLY A 132 -24.27 -7.38 -5.21
CA GLY A 132 -24.78 -8.70 -4.82
C GLY A 132 -26.30 -8.75 -4.74
N LYS A 133 -26.96 -7.71 -4.20
CA LYS A 133 -28.43 -7.68 -4.07
C LYS A 133 -29.16 -7.50 -5.41
N THR A 134 -28.63 -6.74 -6.36
CA THR A 134 -29.27 -6.56 -7.68
C THR A 134 -29.18 -7.79 -8.58
N SER A 135 -28.25 -8.72 -8.31
CA SER A 135 -28.13 -9.99 -9.04
C SER A 135 -29.11 -11.06 -8.55
N VAL A 136 -29.61 -10.96 -7.32
CA VAL A 136 -30.53 -11.96 -6.72
C VAL A 136 -32.00 -11.54 -6.92
N ALA A 137 -32.27 -10.27 -7.19
CA ALA A 137 -33.62 -9.78 -7.49
C ALA A 137 -34.02 -9.88 -8.98
N ALA A 138 -33.13 -10.39 -9.85
CA ALA A 138 -33.34 -10.50 -11.30
C ALA A 138 -33.34 -11.97 -11.80
N GLN A 139 -33.53 -12.93 -10.90
CA GLN A 139 -33.79 -14.34 -11.18
C GLN A 139 -35.13 -14.73 -10.54
#